data_AF-A0A4R5CZN3-F1
#
_entry.id   AF-A0A4R5CZN3-F1
#
_cell.length_a   1.000
_cell.length_b   1.000
_cell.length_c   1.000
_cell.angle_alpha   90.00
_cell.angle_beta   90.00
_cell.angle_gamma   90.00
#
_symmetry.space_group_name_H-M   'P 1'
#
loop_
_entity.id
_entity.type
_entity.pdbx_description
1 polymer ?
#
loop_
_entity_poly.entity_id
_entity_poly.type
_entity_poly.pdbx_seq_one_letter_code
_entity_poly.pdbx_strand_id
1 'polypeptide(L)'
;MRRDRREKVAYGEPVARRGEVRGAFAETVRSARTRAGLTLAQAADATGVSRATLIRWENGEITEPVLSQLKAFIAAMDVPAEDILRALELLPSERPTSVPVPARMTNEELLDEVGKRMNGALEQRARAALADLEAQKRRRRAG
;
A
#
# COMPACT_ATOMS: atom_id res chain seq x y z
N MET A 1 22.19 -28.46 25.79
CA MET A 1 22.97 -27.79 24.73
C MET A 1 22.00 -27.05 23.82
N ARG A 2 21.97 -25.70 23.94
CA ARG A 2 21.49 -24.62 23.04
C ARG A 2 20.30 -24.94 22.10
N ARG A 3 19.20 -24.17 22.06
CA ARG A 3 19.10 -22.70 22.12
C ARG A 3 17.84 -22.25 22.87
N ASP A 4 18.06 -21.62 24.02
CA ASP A 4 17.27 -20.46 24.42
C ASP A 4 17.74 -19.27 23.57
N ARG A 5 16.83 -18.69 22.77
CA ARG A 5 16.86 -17.30 22.28
C ARG A 5 15.63 -17.03 21.42
N ARG A 6 14.60 -16.43 22.01
CA ARG A 6 14.03 -15.14 21.56
C ARG A 6 12.93 -14.72 22.53
N GLU A 7 13.41 -14.08 23.58
CA GLU A 7 12.67 -13.14 24.38
C GLU A 7 12.08 -12.00 23.51
N LYS A 8 10.82 -11.68 23.82
CA LYS A 8 10.11 -10.40 23.68
C LYS A 8 10.51 -9.47 22.53
N VAL A 9 9.58 -9.31 21.59
CA VAL A 9 9.35 -8.00 20.97
C VAL A 9 7.93 -7.57 21.31
N ALA A 10 7.82 -6.68 22.28
CA ALA A 10 6.62 -5.93 22.57
C ALA A 10 6.72 -4.59 21.84
N TYR A 11 6.14 -4.51 20.64
CA TYR A 11 5.49 -3.30 20.13
C TYR A 11 4.20 -3.76 19.45
N GLY A 12 3.09 -3.19 19.87
CA GLY A 12 1.76 -3.79 19.76
C GLY A 12 1.29 -3.95 18.32
N GLU A 13 1.05 -5.20 17.94
CA GLU A 13 -0.12 -5.54 17.15
C GLU A 13 -1.03 -6.42 18.01
N PRO A 14 -2.36 -6.22 17.99
CA PRO A 14 -3.27 -7.11 18.68
C PRO A 14 -3.06 -8.52 18.13
N VAL A 15 -2.83 -9.51 18.99
CA VAL A 15 -2.80 -10.94 18.61
C VAL A 15 -4.04 -11.36 17.81
N ALA A 16 -5.15 -10.61 17.92
CA ALA A 16 -6.35 -10.74 17.08
C ALA A 16 -6.09 -10.44 15.59
N ARG A 17 -5.36 -9.36 15.25
CA ARG A 17 -5.06 -9.01 13.85
C ARG A 17 -4.29 -10.11 13.13
N ARG A 18 -3.32 -10.73 13.81
CA ARG A 18 -2.58 -11.87 13.25
C ARG A 18 -3.48 -13.07 12.91
N GLY A 19 -4.57 -13.27 13.67
CA GLY A 19 -5.58 -14.29 13.36
C GLY A 19 -6.45 -13.91 12.14
N GLU A 20 -6.80 -12.63 12.03
CA GLU A 20 -7.55 -12.08 10.90
C GLU A 20 -6.76 -12.18 9.58
N VAL A 21 -5.47 -11.83 9.58
CA VAL A 21 -4.58 -11.99 8.39
C VAL A 21 -4.53 -13.45 7.94
N ARG A 22 -4.37 -14.38 8.89
CA ARG A 22 -4.35 -15.82 8.60
C ARG A 22 -5.64 -16.26 7.91
N GLY A 23 -6.78 -15.78 8.41
CA GLY A 23 -8.10 -16.06 7.83
C GLY A 23 -8.24 -15.49 6.42
N ALA A 24 -7.93 -14.21 6.24
CA ALA A 24 -8.09 -13.52 4.96
C ALA A 24 -7.21 -14.13 3.86
N PHE A 25 -5.94 -14.42 4.14
CA PHE A 25 -5.04 -15.08 3.19
C PHE A 25 -5.53 -16.49 2.84
N ALA A 26 -5.88 -17.30 3.84
CA ALA A 26 -6.37 -18.65 3.63
C ALA A 26 -7.65 -18.69 2.78
N GLU A 27 -8.59 -17.79 3.06
CA GLU A 27 -9.84 -17.65 2.32
C GLU A 27 -9.60 -17.19 0.88
N THR A 28 -8.67 -16.24 0.67
CA THR A 28 -8.33 -15.75 -0.67
C THR A 28 -7.72 -16.85 -1.54
N VAL A 29 -6.77 -17.62 -0.99
CA VAL A 29 -6.15 -18.77 -1.66
C VAL A 29 -7.20 -19.83 -2.01
N ARG A 30 -8.04 -20.21 -1.03
CA ARG A 30 -9.10 -21.21 -1.23
C ARG A 30 -10.09 -20.76 -2.30
N SER A 31 -10.55 -19.52 -2.21
CA SER A 31 -11.51 -18.92 -3.14
C SER A 31 -10.96 -18.83 -4.56
N ALA A 32 -9.69 -18.47 -4.71
CA ALA A 32 -9.02 -18.46 -6.01
C ALA A 32 -9.00 -19.85 -6.66
N ARG A 33 -8.59 -20.87 -5.90
CA ARG A 33 -8.54 -22.25 -6.37
C ARG A 33 -9.93 -22.77 -6.74
N THR A 34 -10.94 -22.53 -5.91
CA THR A 34 -12.31 -23.01 -6.16
C THR A 34 -12.94 -22.31 -7.36
N ARG A 35 -12.69 -21.02 -7.58
CA ARG A 35 -13.12 -20.30 -8.80
C ARG A 35 -12.48 -20.87 -10.06
N ALA A 36 -11.22 -21.30 -9.97
CA ALA A 36 -10.54 -22.00 -11.06
C ALA A 36 -11.04 -23.44 -11.28
N GLY A 37 -11.93 -23.96 -10.42
CA GLY A 37 -12.46 -25.33 -10.52
C GLY A 37 -11.43 -26.43 -10.20
N LEU A 38 -10.33 -26.09 -9.52
CA LEU A 38 -9.21 -27.02 -9.31
C LEU A 38 -9.27 -27.70 -7.94
N THR A 39 -8.93 -28.98 -7.90
CA THR A 39 -8.56 -29.67 -6.66
C THR A 39 -7.22 -29.16 -6.14
N LEU A 40 -6.91 -29.42 -4.86
CA LEU A 40 -5.59 -29.11 -4.29
C LEU A 40 -4.43 -29.79 -5.02
N ALA A 41 -4.64 -30.99 -5.57
CA ALA A 41 -3.62 -31.69 -6.35
C ALA A 41 -3.37 -30.98 -7.68
N GLN A 42 -4.44 -30.67 -8.42
CA GLN A 42 -4.33 -29.94 -9.69
C GLN A 42 -3.75 -28.52 -9.51
N ALA A 43 -4.09 -27.84 -8.41
CA ALA A 43 -3.49 -26.55 -8.09
C ALA A 43 -2.00 -26.67 -7.75
N ALA A 44 -1.58 -27.73 -7.06
CA ALA A 44 -0.17 -28.01 -6.81
C ALA A 44 0.59 -28.23 -8.11
N ASP A 45 0.03 -29.02 -9.03
CA ASP A 45 0.62 -29.28 -10.34
C ASP A 45 0.71 -28.01 -11.19
N ALA A 46 -0.34 -27.17 -11.19
CA ALA A 46 -0.38 -25.92 -11.95
C ALA A 46 0.59 -24.85 -11.42
N THR A 47 0.83 -24.82 -10.10
CA THR A 47 1.64 -23.78 -9.46
C THR A 47 3.08 -24.21 -9.18
N GLY A 48 3.37 -25.51 -9.20
CA GLY A 48 4.63 -26.07 -8.69
C GLY A 48 4.80 -25.94 -7.16
N VAL A 49 3.79 -25.43 -6.44
CA VAL A 49 3.78 -25.38 -4.97
C VAL A 49 3.30 -26.73 -4.46
N SER A 50 4.00 -27.30 -3.47
CA SER A 50 3.61 -28.62 -2.95
C SER A 50 2.18 -28.60 -2.38
N ARG A 51 1.46 -29.71 -2.56
CA ARG A 51 0.11 -29.88 -2.01
C ARG A 51 0.05 -29.65 -0.50
N ALA A 52 1.08 -30.08 0.23
CA ALA A 52 1.18 -29.85 1.67
C ALA A 52 1.29 -28.35 2.00
N THR A 53 2.04 -27.58 1.22
CA THR A 53 2.14 -26.13 1.39
C THR A 53 0.80 -25.45 1.12
N LEU A 54 0.08 -25.83 0.06
CA LEU A 54 -1.24 -25.28 -0.25
C LEU A 54 -2.29 -25.59 0.83
N ILE A 55 -2.27 -26.80 1.41
CA ILE A 55 -3.12 -27.15 2.57
C ILE A 55 -2.84 -26.20 3.73
N ARG A 56 -1.56 -25.99 4.05
CA ARG A 56 -1.16 -25.10 5.16
C ARG A 56 -1.55 -23.64 4.89
N TRP A 57 -1.52 -23.20 3.62
CA TRP A 57 -2.02 -21.87 3.23
C TRP A 57 -3.53 -21.78 3.46
N GLU A 58 -4.31 -22.73 2.94
CA GLU A 58 -5.78 -22.73 3.10
C GLU A 58 -6.26 -22.97 4.53
N ASN A 59 -5.39 -23.45 5.41
CA ASN A 59 -5.65 -23.59 6.85
C ASN A 59 -5.18 -22.37 7.67
N GLY A 60 -4.53 -21.39 7.06
CA GLY A 60 -3.99 -20.21 7.74
C GLY A 60 -2.75 -20.50 8.61
N GLU A 61 -2.07 -21.63 8.38
CA GLU A 61 -0.85 -22.03 9.11
C GLU A 61 0.40 -21.31 8.60
N ILE A 62 0.35 -20.75 7.38
CA ILE A 62 1.41 -19.95 6.77
C ILE A 62 0.82 -18.62 6.32
N THR A 63 1.42 -17.53 6.79
CA THR A 63 1.08 -16.14 6.40
C THR A 63 2.26 -15.40 5.80
N GLU A 64 3.43 -16.03 5.73
CA GLU A 64 4.62 -15.48 5.08
C GLU A 64 5.06 -16.45 3.97
N PRO A 65 4.28 -16.57 2.87
CA PRO A 65 4.65 -17.41 1.75
C PRO A 65 5.92 -16.84 1.08
N VAL A 66 6.77 -17.74 0.58
CA VAL A 66 7.95 -17.32 -0.19
C VAL A 66 7.47 -16.64 -1.47
N LEU A 67 8.06 -15.49 -1.81
CA LEU A 67 7.63 -14.66 -2.94
C LEU A 67 7.53 -15.43 -4.27
N SER A 68 8.42 -16.39 -4.52
CA SER A 68 8.37 -17.23 -5.72
C SER A 68 7.12 -18.11 -5.78
N GLN A 69 6.72 -18.72 -4.65
CA GLN A 69 5.50 -19.52 -4.55
C GLN A 69 4.27 -18.64 -4.73
N LEU A 70 4.29 -17.44 -4.12
CA LEU A 70 3.21 -16.48 -4.24
C LEU A 70 3.00 -16.03 -5.69
N LYS A 71 4.10 -15.71 -6.39
CA LYS A 71 4.08 -15.35 -7.81
C LYS A 71 3.54 -16.48 -8.69
N ALA A 72 3.98 -17.71 -8.45
CA ALA A 72 3.51 -18.87 -9.19
C ALA A 72 2.01 -19.12 -8.98
N PHE A 73 1.54 -18.96 -7.74
CA PHE A 73 0.12 -19.06 -7.41
C PHE A 73 -0.72 -17.98 -8.10
N ILE A 74 -0.31 -16.71 -8.00
CA ILE A 74 -0.98 -15.57 -8.64
C ILE A 74 -1.12 -15.80 -10.15
N ALA A 75 -0.03 -16.22 -10.81
CA ALA A 75 -0.02 -16.47 -12.25
C ALA A 75 -0.92 -17.63 -12.66
N ALA A 76 -0.89 -18.75 -11.92
CA ALA A 76 -1.66 -19.94 -12.30
C ALA A 76 -3.16 -19.84 -12.01
N MET A 77 -3.54 -19.08 -10.97
CA MET A 77 -4.95 -18.94 -10.56
C MET A 77 -5.63 -17.69 -11.15
N ASP A 78 -4.91 -16.89 -11.96
CA ASP A 78 -5.40 -15.63 -12.54
C ASP A 78 -6.03 -14.69 -11.49
N VAL A 79 -5.36 -14.54 -10.35
CA VAL A 79 -5.82 -13.69 -9.25
C VAL A 79 -5.10 -12.35 -9.32
N PRO A 80 -5.79 -11.21 -9.16
CA PRO A 80 -5.12 -9.93 -9.01
C PRO A 80 -4.13 -9.97 -7.85
N ALA A 81 -2.86 -9.66 -8.11
CA ALA A 81 -1.82 -9.69 -7.08
C ALA A 81 -2.18 -8.83 -5.87
N GLU A 82 -2.89 -7.73 -6.09
CA GLU A 82 -3.39 -6.84 -5.04
C GLU A 82 -4.33 -7.53 -4.04
N ASP A 83 -5.17 -8.47 -4.48
CA ASP A 83 -6.11 -9.15 -3.58
C ASP A 83 -5.33 -10.04 -2.60
N ILE A 84 -4.31 -10.74 -3.10
CA ILE A 84 -3.39 -11.55 -2.29
C ILE A 84 -2.56 -10.68 -1.34
N LEU A 85 -2.02 -9.55 -1.83
CA LEU A 85 -1.21 -8.66 -1.01
C LEU A 85 -2.04 -7.95 0.09
N ARG A 86 -3.31 -7.60 -0.18
CA ARG A 86 -4.23 -7.09 0.83
C ARG A 86 -4.59 -8.15 1.87
N ALA A 87 -4.81 -9.39 1.42
CA ALA A 87 -5.06 -10.52 2.33
C ALA A 87 -3.86 -10.84 3.24
N LEU A 88 -2.66 -10.45 2.82
CA LEU A 88 -1.42 -10.49 3.62
C LEU A 88 -1.12 -9.19 4.38
N GLU A 89 -2.02 -8.19 4.33
CA GLU A 89 -1.85 -6.83 4.89
C GLU A 89 -0.61 -6.07 4.38
N LEU A 90 -0.06 -6.49 3.24
CA LEU A 90 1.05 -5.81 2.57
C LEU A 90 0.59 -4.60 1.74
N LEU A 91 -0.72 -4.47 1.53
CA LEU A 91 -1.37 -3.29 0.94
C LEU A 91 -2.53 -2.85 1.85
N PRO A 92 -2.89 -1.54 1.86
CA PRO A 92 -4.07 -1.05 2.58
C PRO A 92 -5.33 -1.85 2.21
N SER A 93 -6.31 -1.96 3.09
CA SER A 93 -7.56 -2.68 2.77
C SER A 93 -8.39 -2.01 1.67
N GLU A 94 -8.30 -0.68 1.55
CA GLU A 94 -8.97 0.08 0.50
C GLU A 94 -8.14 0.08 -0.80
N ARG A 95 -8.74 -0.34 -1.92
CA ARG A 95 -8.21 0.08 -3.23
C ARG A 95 -8.24 1.59 -3.19
N PRO A 96 -7.11 2.32 -3.34
CA PRO A 96 -7.19 3.75 -3.52
C PRO A 96 -8.10 3.94 -4.73
N THR A 97 -9.35 4.33 -4.46
CA THR A 97 -10.22 4.87 -5.49
C THR A 97 -9.36 5.98 -6.06
N SER A 98 -9.03 5.87 -7.35
CA SER A 98 -8.13 6.78 -8.05
C SER A 98 -8.28 8.14 -7.40
N VAL A 99 -7.22 8.65 -6.74
CA VAL A 99 -7.27 9.97 -6.11
C VAL A 99 -8.03 10.84 -7.11
N PRO A 100 -9.18 11.44 -6.77
CA PRO A 100 -9.99 12.08 -7.78
C PRO A 100 -9.07 13.08 -8.46
N VAL A 101 -8.61 12.77 -9.67
CA VAL A 101 -8.12 13.78 -10.58
C VAL A 101 -9.38 14.61 -10.74
N PRO A 102 -9.44 15.84 -10.19
CA PRO A 102 -10.67 16.59 -10.10
C PRO A 102 -11.31 16.55 -11.49
N ALA A 103 -12.43 15.84 -11.58
CA ALA A 103 -13.10 15.59 -12.83
C ALA A 103 -13.49 16.96 -13.38
N ARG A 104 -12.78 17.39 -14.43
CA ARG A 104 -13.06 18.49 -15.40
C ARG A 104 -11.88 19.39 -15.73
N MET A 105 -10.76 19.37 -15.00
CA MET A 105 -9.60 20.14 -15.46
C MET A 105 -8.77 19.29 -16.41
N THR A 106 -8.64 19.78 -17.64
CA THR A 106 -7.61 19.36 -18.56
C THR A 106 -6.23 19.59 -17.93
N ASN A 107 -5.21 18.87 -18.40
CA ASN A 107 -3.84 19.08 -17.94
C ASN A 107 -3.39 20.55 -18.11
N GLU A 108 -3.91 21.23 -19.14
CA GLU A 108 -3.64 22.64 -19.42
C GLU A 108 -4.25 23.55 -18.34
N GLU A 109 -5.52 23.34 -17.97
CA GLU A 109 -6.17 24.09 -16.89
C GLU A 109 -5.49 23.86 -15.53
N LEU A 110 -4.99 22.63 -15.28
CA LEU A 110 -4.25 22.31 -14.05
C LEU A 110 -2.93 23.06 -13.96
N LEU A 111 -2.19 23.13 -15.07
CA LEU A 111 -0.93 23.87 -15.13
C LEU A 111 -1.17 25.38 -14.95
N ASP A 112 -2.25 25.91 -15.52
CA ASP A 112 -2.65 27.31 -15.33
C ASP A 112 -2.99 27.65 -13.88
N GLU A 113 -3.73 26.79 -13.19
CA GLU A 113 -4.08 26.98 -11.79
C GLU A 113 -2.85 26.93 -10.87
N VAL A 114 -1.92 26.01 -11.13
CA VAL A 114 -0.63 25.96 -10.43
C VAL A 114 0.18 27.23 -10.69
N GLY A 115 0.23 27.69 -11.94
CA GLY A 115 0.90 28.94 -12.32
C GLY A 115 0.35 30.17 -11.58
N LYS A 116 -0.99 30.31 -11.49
CA LYS A 116 -1.64 31.39 -10.74
C LYS A 116 -1.26 31.38 -9.25
N ARG A 117 -1.24 30.20 -8.62
CA ARG A 117 -0.85 30.05 -7.22
C ARG A 117 0.63 30.41 -6.99
N MET A 118 1.51 30.01 -7.91
CA MET A 118 2.93 30.34 -7.84
C MET A 118 3.18 31.84 -8.01
N ASN A 119 2.53 32.49 -8.98
CA ASN A 119 2.67 33.93 -9.21
C ASN A 119 2.08 34.77 -8.06
N GLY A 120 0.92 34.39 -7.51
CA GLY A 120 0.35 35.07 -6.35
C GLY A 120 1.26 35.00 -5.12
N ALA A 121 1.94 33.87 -4.91
CA ALA A 121 2.93 33.73 -3.83
C ALA A 121 4.18 34.59 -4.07
N LEU A 122 4.62 34.73 -5.32
CA LEU A 122 5.76 35.58 -5.68
C LEU A 122 5.42 37.07 -5.51
N GLU A 123 4.24 37.51 -5.93
CA GLU A 123 3.77 38.89 -5.80
C GLU A 123 3.56 39.29 -4.35
N GLN A 124 2.98 38.41 -3.53
CA GLN A 124 2.84 38.65 -2.09
C GLN A 124 4.20 38.78 -1.41
N ARG A 125 5.18 37.94 -1.79
CA ARG A 125 6.56 38.05 -1.28
C ARG A 125 7.24 39.33 -1.73
N ALA A 126 7.09 39.73 -2.99
CA ALA A 126 7.64 40.98 -3.51
C ALA A 126 7.02 42.20 -2.79
N ARG A 127 5.70 42.18 -2.57
CA ARG A 127 4.99 43.25 -1.86
C ARG A 127 5.39 43.33 -0.39
N ALA A 128 5.55 42.20 0.30
CA ALA A 128 6.04 42.16 1.67
C ALA A 128 7.47 42.71 1.76
N ALA A 129 8.37 42.31 0.85
CA ALA A 129 9.74 42.80 0.80
C ALA A 129 9.82 44.32 0.54
N LEU A 130 8.95 44.86 -0.32
CA LEU A 130 8.87 46.30 -0.57
C LEU A 130 8.36 47.07 0.66
N ALA A 131 7.34 46.55 1.34
CA ALA A 131 6.82 47.17 2.57
C ALA A 131 7.88 47.20 3.69
N ASP A 132 8.65 46.12 3.83
CA ASP A 132 9.76 46.06 4.79
C ASP A 132 10.86 47.08 4.46
N LEU A 133 11.20 47.25 3.18
CA LEU A 133 12.18 48.25 2.74
C LEU A 133 11.70 49.68 3.03
N GLU A 134 10.42 49.98 2.82
CA GLU A 134 9.84 51.28 3.14
C GLU A 134 9.85 51.56 4.65
N ALA A 135 9.51 50.56 5.47
CA ALA A 135 9.58 50.66 6.92
C ALA A 135 11.01 50.92 7.40
N GLN A 136 12.01 50.25 6.82
CA GLN A 136 13.42 50.48 7.11
C GLN A 136 13.87 51.91 6.73
N LYS A 137 13.44 52.41 5.56
CA LYS A 137 13.73 53.79 5.12
C LYS A 137 13.13 54.84 6.04
N ARG A 138 11.89 54.63 6.51
CA ARG A 138 11.23 55.55 7.46
C ARG A 138 11.96 55.61 8.79
N ARG A 139 12.42 54.47 9.32
CA ARG A 139 13.22 54.41 10.56
C ARG A 139 14.56 55.15 10.43
N ARG A 140 15.24 55.04 9.27
CA ARG A 140 16.51 55.75 9.01
C ARG A 140 16.37 57.27 8.82
N ARG A 141 15.17 57.79 8.54
CA ARG A 141 14.92 59.23 8.40
C ARG A 141 14.47 59.89 9.71
N ALA A 142 14.09 59.08 10.70
CA ALA A 142 13.52 59.54 11.98
C ALA A 142 14.52 59.45 13.16
N GLY A 143 15.74 58.94 12.92
CA GLY A 143 16.87 58.99 13.85
C GLY A 143 18.02 59.75 13.21
#